data_AF-A0A6U0RSN6-F1
#
_entry.id   AF-A0A6U0RSN6-F1
#
_cell.length_a   1.000
_cell.length_b   1.000
_cell.length_c   1.000
_cell.angle_alpha   90.00
_cell.angle_beta   90.00
_cell.angle_gamma   90.00
#
_symmetry.space_group_name_H-M   'P 1'
#
loop_
_entity.id
_entity.type
_entity.pdbx_description
1 polymer ?
#
loop_
_entity_poly.entity_id
_entity_poly.type
_entity_poly.pdbx_seq_one_letter_code
_entity_poly.pdbx_strand_id
1 'polypeptide(L)'
;EETYNDSCHSNNRKTFTIVQETGQTIFVPATWQHRVVNLEETISINHNWITSSNLDLVWDCLNVEMVAIQNELQGWGDDDGLDQNTEACENMLRGCVGLDVTSFFLMALVGLLEATTELVSVASQLPDAEPLSGSSSSISHGGGGDGVLDDLVFDILRLASVLRDVITTEETIVRFRARLSAVLQSEAMAQNVESIVTKLIDWAQIN
;
A
#
# COMPACT_ATOMS: atom_id res chain seq x y z
N GLU A 1 -40.74 -5.70 10.44
CA GLU A 1 -40.55 -5.77 8.98
C GLU A 1 -40.66 -4.35 8.41
N GLU A 2 -39.55 -3.65 8.27
CA GLU A 2 -39.47 -2.40 7.51
C GLU A 2 -38.66 -2.69 6.24
N THR A 3 -39.35 -2.80 5.11
CA THR A 3 -38.73 -2.97 3.80
C THR A 3 -38.15 -1.63 3.35
N TYR A 4 -36.83 -1.50 3.46
CA TYR A 4 -36.07 -0.39 2.89
C TYR A 4 -36.10 -0.47 1.36
N ASN A 5 -36.80 0.47 0.73
CA ASN A 5 -36.98 0.53 -0.71
C ASN A 5 -35.76 1.24 -1.34
N ASP A 6 -34.78 0.46 -1.78
CA ASP A 6 -33.54 0.97 -2.38
C ASP A 6 -33.76 1.25 -3.88
N SER A 7 -34.39 2.39 -4.18
CA SER A 7 -34.60 2.83 -5.56
C SER A 7 -33.53 3.86 -5.97
N CYS A 8 -32.35 3.40 -6.38
CA CYS A 8 -31.41 4.21 -7.14
C CYS A 8 -30.73 3.43 -8.29
N HIS A 9 -31.30 3.60 -9.49
CA HIS A 9 -30.75 3.58 -10.85
C HIS A 9 -29.79 2.47 -11.37
N SER A 10 -30.23 1.88 -12.51
CA SER A 10 -29.54 1.16 -13.62
C SER A 10 -28.95 -0.27 -13.43
N ASN A 11 -29.84 -1.27 -13.48
CA ASN A 11 -29.86 -2.45 -14.37
C ASN A 11 -28.58 -3.23 -14.78
N ASN A 12 -27.48 -3.24 -14.02
CA ASN A 12 -26.47 -4.33 -14.16
C ASN A 12 -25.56 -4.58 -12.93
N ARG A 13 -25.98 -4.21 -11.72
CA ARG A 13 -25.23 -4.57 -10.51
C ARG A 13 -25.59 -5.98 -10.07
N LYS A 14 -24.67 -6.93 -10.26
CA LYS A 14 -24.78 -8.27 -9.68
C LYS A 14 -24.41 -8.18 -8.20
N THR A 15 -25.30 -8.66 -7.34
CA THR A 15 -25.08 -8.75 -5.89
C THR A 15 -24.93 -10.22 -5.51
N PHE A 16 -24.04 -10.50 -4.56
CA PHE A 16 -23.89 -11.81 -3.94
C PHE A 16 -24.31 -11.71 -2.47
N THR A 17 -25.04 -12.71 -1.98
CA THR A 17 -25.46 -12.80 -0.58
C THR A 17 -24.93 -14.10 -0.01
N ILE A 18 -24.27 -13.99 1.15
CA ILE A 18 -23.63 -15.11 1.84
C ILE A 18 -24.04 -15.02 3.31
N VAL A 19 -24.36 -16.15 3.91
CA VAL A 19 -24.52 -16.30 5.37
C VAL A 19 -23.21 -16.86 5.91
N GLN A 20 -22.58 -16.13 6.83
CA GLN A 20 -21.36 -16.56 7.51
C GLN A 20 -21.74 -17.27 8.82
N GLU A 21 -21.40 -18.56 8.92
CA GLU A 21 -21.63 -19.35 10.13
C GLU A 21 -20.48 -19.19 11.14
N THR A 22 -20.73 -19.60 12.39
CA THR A 22 -19.72 -19.56 13.45
C THR A 22 -18.46 -20.34 13.04
N GLY A 23 -17.29 -19.72 13.21
CA GLY A 23 -15.99 -20.30 12.88
C GLY A 23 -15.59 -20.18 11.41
N GLN A 24 -16.43 -19.61 10.55
CA GLN A 24 -16.07 -19.31 9.16
C GLN A 24 -15.35 -17.96 9.05
N THR A 25 -14.53 -17.81 8.02
CA THR A 25 -13.85 -16.56 7.65
C THR A 25 -14.24 -16.17 6.24
N ILE A 26 -14.49 -14.87 6.04
CA ILE A 26 -14.74 -14.30 4.71
C ILE A 26 -13.58 -13.38 4.36
N PHE A 27 -13.03 -13.53 3.15
CA PHE A 27 -12.15 -12.54 2.56
C PHE A 27 -12.98 -11.57 1.72
N VAL A 28 -12.92 -10.29 2.06
CA VAL A 28 -13.54 -9.21 1.29
C VAL A 28 -12.43 -8.49 0.51
N PRO A 29 -12.39 -8.59 -0.83
CA PRO A 29 -11.35 -7.91 -1.61
C PRO A 29 -11.41 -6.40 -1.44
N ALA A 30 -10.26 -5.74 -1.60
CA ALA A 30 -10.18 -4.28 -1.60
C ALA A 30 -11.20 -3.68 -2.59
N THR A 31 -11.79 -2.53 -2.24
CA THR A 31 -12.80 -1.79 -3.02
C THR A 31 -14.19 -2.43 -3.14
N TRP A 32 -14.44 -3.61 -2.55
CA TRP A 32 -15.76 -4.22 -2.60
C TRP A 32 -16.76 -3.55 -1.65
N GLN A 33 -17.84 -2.99 -2.22
CA GLN A 33 -18.97 -2.50 -1.44
C GLN A 33 -19.70 -3.67 -0.78
N HIS A 34 -19.85 -3.62 0.54
CA HIS A 34 -20.50 -4.69 1.30
C HIS A 34 -21.38 -4.14 2.43
N ARG A 35 -22.41 -4.90 2.80
CA ARG A 35 -23.31 -4.63 3.93
C ARG A 35 -23.40 -5.88 4.78
N VAL A 36 -23.27 -5.71 6.10
CA VAL A 36 -23.36 -6.80 7.07
C VAL A 36 -24.60 -6.58 7.95
N VAL A 37 -25.35 -7.65 8.18
CA VAL A 37 -26.50 -7.67 9.09
C VAL A 37 -26.35 -8.90 9.98
N ASN A 38 -26.34 -8.69 11.31
CA ASN A 38 -26.34 -9.79 12.26
C ASN A 38 -27.75 -10.38 12.35
N LEU A 39 -27.89 -11.67 12.05
CA LEU A 39 -29.18 -12.37 12.10
C LEU A 39 -29.53 -12.87 13.51
N GLU A 40 -28.51 -13.04 14.35
CA GLU A 40 -28.59 -13.50 15.74
C GLU A 40 -27.57 -12.72 16.61
N GLU A 41 -27.52 -12.98 17.92
CA GLU A 41 -26.50 -12.40 18.79
C GLU A 41 -25.10 -12.84 18.35
N THR A 42 -24.32 -11.91 17.81
CA THR A 42 -23.09 -12.21 17.05
C THR A 42 -21.91 -11.42 17.61
N ILE A 43 -20.77 -12.10 17.80
CA ILE A 43 -19.46 -11.48 18.02
C ILE A 43 -18.57 -11.86 16.83
N SER A 44 -17.94 -10.87 16.22
CA SER A 44 -17.01 -11.05 15.11
C SER A 44 -15.76 -10.19 15.28
N ILE A 45 -14.62 -10.65 14.74
CA ILE A 45 -13.37 -9.88 14.67
C ILE A 45 -13.01 -9.74 13.18
N ASN A 46 -12.62 -8.53 12.77
CA ASN A 46 -12.19 -8.22 11.41
C ASN A 46 -10.85 -7.44 11.44
N HIS A 47 -10.03 -7.66 10.42
CA HIS A 47 -8.81 -6.91 10.16
C HIS A 47 -8.78 -6.46 8.68
N ASN A 48 -8.48 -5.18 8.46
CA ASN A 48 -8.14 -4.68 7.13
C ASN A 48 -6.64 -4.91 6.90
N TRP A 49 -6.27 -5.29 5.68
CA TRP A 49 -4.87 -5.56 5.32
C TRP A 49 -4.42 -4.71 4.14
N ILE A 50 -3.20 -4.21 4.24
CA ILE A 50 -2.45 -3.63 3.14
C ILE A 50 -1.42 -4.67 2.71
N THR A 51 -1.34 -4.93 1.40
CA THR A 51 -0.38 -5.86 0.79
C THR A 51 0.22 -5.23 -0.46
N SER A 52 1.34 -5.76 -0.95
CA SER A 52 1.96 -5.32 -2.21
C SER A 52 1.00 -5.26 -3.40
N SER A 53 -0.02 -6.13 -3.39
CA SER A 53 -1.03 -6.23 -4.45
C SER A 53 -2.07 -5.10 -4.44
N ASN A 54 -2.21 -4.35 -3.34
CA ASN A 54 -3.21 -3.28 -3.23
C ASN A 54 -2.63 -1.92 -2.81
N LEU A 55 -1.30 -1.78 -2.74
CA LEU A 55 -0.63 -0.54 -2.34
C LEU A 55 -0.99 0.66 -3.22
N ASP A 56 -1.19 0.45 -4.52
CA ASP A 56 -1.63 1.46 -5.47
C ASP A 56 -3.01 2.00 -5.10
N LEU A 57 -3.96 1.11 -4.78
CA LEU A 57 -5.30 1.48 -4.34
C LEU A 57 -5.29 2.25 -3.01
N VAL A 58 -4.38 1.90 -2.10
CA VAL A 58 -4.20 2.64 -0.85
C VAL A 58 -3.64 4.03 -1.12
N TRP A 59 -2.66 4.16 -2.03
CA TRP A 59 -2.10 5.46 -2.41
C TRP A 59 -3.14 6.37 -3.07
N ASP A 60 -3.95 5.83 -3.98
CA ASP A 60 -5.04 6.57 -4.61
C ASP A 60 -6.06 7.06 -3.58
N CYS A 61 -6.42 6.22 -2.60
CA CYS A 61 -7.30 6.59 -1.49
C CYS A 61 -6.72 7.77 -0.70
N LEU A 62 -5.44 7.69 -0.31
CA LEU A 62 -4.78 8.77 0.44
C LEU A 62 -4.74 10.08 -0.35
N ASN A 63 -4.49 10.04 -1.66
CA ASN A 63 -4.49 11.22 -2.52
C ASN A 63 -5.88 11.87 -2.60
N VAL A 64 -6.92 11.07 -2.83
CA VAL A 64 -8.31 11.57 -2.92
C VAL A 64 -8.72 12.24 -1.61
N GLU A 65 -8.45 11.59 -0.48
CA GLU A 65 -8.81 12.11 0.85
C GLU A 65 -7.96 13.33 1.23
N MET A 66 -6.66 13.35 0.90
CA MET A 66 -5.79 14.51 1.11
C MET A 66 -6.31 15.73 0.35
N VAL A 67 -6.70 15.58 -0.92
CA VAL A 67 -7.29 16.67 -1.71
C VAL A 67 -8.62 17.14 -1.12
N ALA A 68 -9.46 16.21 -0.65
CA ALA A 68 -10.72 16.57 0.01
C ALA A 68 -10.47 17.39 1.29
N ILE A 69 -9.53 16.96 2.14
CA ILE A 69 -9.14 17.67 3.36
C ILE A 69 -8.59 19.07 3.05
N GLN A 70 -7.68 19.18 2.08
CA GLN A 70 -7.12 20.47 1.66
C GLN A 70 -8.20 21.44 1.18
N ASN A 71 -9.17 20.96 0.40
CA ASN A 71 -10.29 21.78 -0.08
C ASN A 71 -11.20 22.23 1.08
N GLU A 72 -11.48 21.37 2.06
CA GLU A 72 -12.27 21.76 3.23
C GLU A 72 -11.57 22.82 4.07
N LEU A 73 -10.26 22.66 4.31
CA LEU A 73 -9.47 23.61 5.11
C LEU A 73 -9.33 24.98 4.44
N GLN A 74 -9.16 25.02 3.12
CA GLN A 74 -9.22 26.29 2.36
C GLN A 74 -10.56 27.00 2.54
N GLY A 75 -11.66 26.24 2.62
CA GLY A 75 -13.00 26.78 2.89
C GLY A 75 -13.16 27.42 4.27
N TRP A 76 -12.27 27.14 5.23
CA TRP A 76 -12.34 27.66 6.59
C TRP A 76 -11.54 28.96 6.79
N GLY A 77 -10.87 29.46 5.75
CA GLY A 77 -10.15 30.73 5.79
C GLY A 77 -8.73 30.65 6.36
N ASP A 78 -8.16 29.45 6.48
CA ASP A 78 -6.72 29.26 6.69
C ASP A 78 -5.96 29.55 5.39
N ASP A 79 -5.74 30.85 5.15
CA ASP A 79 -4.99 31.39 4.00
C ASP A 79 -3.46 31.43 4.27
N ASP A 80 -3.05 31.03 5.48
CA ASP A 80 -1.64 30.90 5.86
C ASP A 80 -1.06 29.63 5.22
N GLY A 81 -0.04 29.82 4.37
CA GLY A 81 0.44 28.85 3.38
C GLY A 81 0.59 27.39 3.82
N LEU A 82 0.47 26.50 2.82
CA LEU A 82 0.43 25.02 2.88
C LEU A 82 1.38 24.34 3.91
N ASP A 83 2.51 24.96 4.26
CA ASP A 83 3.48 24.40 5.21
C ASP A 83 2.96 24.33 6.67
N GLN A 84 2.08 25.24 7.11
CA GLN A 84 1.44 25.11 8.44
C GLN A 84 0.25 24.14 8.42
N ASN A 85 -0.40 24.02 7.25
CA ASN A 85 -1.59 23.18 7.11
C ASN A 85 -1.26 21.69 6.91
N THR A 86 -0.02 21.35 6.52
CA THR A 86 0.35 19.97 6.22
C THR A 86 0.24 19.03 7.42
N GLU A 87 0.66 19.47 8.62
CA GLU A 87 0.51 18.65 9.83
C GLU A 87 -0.96 18.43 10.18
N ALA A 88 -1.79 19.47 10.03
CA ALA A 88 -3.23 19.37 10.22
C ALA A 88 -3.86 18.40 9.20
N CYS A 89 -3.48 18.50 7.92
CA CYS A 89 -3.91 17.60 6.87
C CYS A 89 -3.55 16.14 7.17
N GLU A 90 -2.30 15.86 7.55
CA GLU A 90 -1.84 14.50 7.89
C GLU A 90 -2.55 13.95 9.13
N ASN A 91 -2.80 14.78 10.13
CA ASN A 91 -3.55 14.40 11.32
C ASN A 91 -5.02 14.11 11.01
N MET A 92 -5.65 14.92 10.15
CA MET A 92 -7.02 14.68 9.68
C MET A 92 -7.09 13.42 8.81
N LEU A 93 -6.12 13.21 7.92
CA LEU A 93 -6.05 12.03 7.07
C LEU A 93 -5.94 10.76 7.94
N ARG A 94 -5.09 10.80 8.98
CA ARG A 94 -5.01 9.72 9.98
C ARG A 94 -6.34 9.49 10.70
N GLY A 95 -7.09 10.56 10.99
CA GLY A 95 -8.41 10.45 11.63
C GLY A 95 -9.48 9.84 10.73
N CYS A 96 -9.50 10.20 9.44
CA CYS A 96 -10.51 9.75 8.48
C CYS A 96 -10.22 8.36 7.92
N VAL A 97 -8.96 8.09 7.55
CA VAL A 97 -8.54 6.87 6.85
C VAL A 97 -7.86 5.86 7.79
N GLY A 98 -7.41 6.31 8.97
CA GLY A 98 -6.59 5.48 9.87
C GLY A 98 -5.12 5.40 9.44
N LEU A 99 -4.72 6.16 8.40
CA LEU A 99 -3.39 6.19 7.83
C LEU A 99 -3.10 7.59 7.28
N ASP A 100 -1.84 8.00 7.30
CA ASP A 100 -1.36 9.26 6.77
C ASP A 100 -0.23 9.02 5.75
N VAL A 101 0.11 10.02 4.93
CA VAL A 101 1.09 9.86 3.84
C VAL A 101 2.48 9.52 4.40
N THR A 102 2.86 10.10 5.54
CA THR A 102 4.14 9.79 6.18
C THR A 102 4.21 8.32 6.59
N SER A 103 3.19 7.85 7.30
CA SER A 103 3.12 6.48 7.80
C SER A 103 3.05 5.47 6.66
N PHE A 104 2.26 5.76 5.62
CA PHE A 104 2.17 4.92 4.42
C PHE A 104 3.52 4.80 3.71
N PHE A 105 4.18 5.94 3.50
CA PHE A 105 5.49 5.97 2.88
C PHE A 105 6.52 5.18 3.68
N LEU A 106 6.61 5.40 5.01
CA LEU A 106 7.58 4.71 5.86
C LEU A 106 7.33 3.20 5.88
N MET A 107 6.06 2.79 5.92
CA MET A 107 5.67 1.38 5.82
C MET A 107 6.13 0.78 4.48
N ALA A 108 5.89 1.45 3.36
CA ALA A 108 6.32 0.98 2.04
C ALA A 108 7.86 0.95 1.91
N LEU A 109 8.56 1.94 2.47
CA LEU A 109 10.02 1.98 2.48
C LEU A 109 10.61 0.84 3.30
N VAL A 110 10.12 0.62 4.51
CA VAL A 110 10.57 -0.49 5.36
C VAL A 110 10.29 -1.83 4.67
N GLY A 111 9.09 -2.01 4.11
CA GLY A 111 8.76 -3.21 3.34
C GLY A 111 9.70 -3.44 2.16
N LEU A 112 10.09 -2.38 1.44
CA LEU A 112 11.05 -2.49 0.33
C LEU A 112 12.44 -2.90 0.84
N LEU A 113 12.91 -2.34 1.95
CA LEU A 113 14.19 -2.68 2.55
C LEU A 113 14.20 -4.13 3.06
N GLU A 114 13.11 -4.58 3.67
CA GLU A 114 12.95 -5.96 4.13
C GLU A 114 12.93 -6.94 2.94
N ALA A 115 12.12 -6.68 1.93
CA ALA A 115 12.02 -7.54 0.74
C ALA A 115 13.35 -7.62 -0.04
N THR A 116 14.06 -6.51 -0.19
CA THR A 116 15.39 -6.49 -0.82
C THR A 116 16.44 -7.23 0.00
N THR A 117 16.40 -7.12 1.33
CA THR A 117 17.28 -7.88 2.22
C THR A 117 17.02 -9.38 2.10
N GLU A 118 15.75 -9.78 2.05
CA GLU A 118 15.36 -11.17 1.87
C GLU A 118 15.76 -11.69 0.48
N LEU A 119 15.59 -10.89 -0.58
CA LEU A 119 16.02 -11.26 -1.93
C LEU A 119 17.53 -11.55 -1.98
N VAL A 120 18.37 -10.72 -1.34
CA VAL A 120 19.82 -10.95 -1.27
C VAL A 120 20.13 -12.24 -0.51
N SER A 121 19.43 -12.49 0.59
CA SER A 121 19.55 -13.74 1.37
C SER A 121 19.23 -14.97 0.53
N VAL A 122 18.09 -14.96 -0.19
CA VAL A 122 17.65 -16.07 -1.06
C VAL A 122 18.60 -16.25 -2.24
N ALA A 123 19.00 -15.16 -2.91
CA ALA A 123 19.89 -15.21 -4.06
C ALA A 123 21.27 -15.78 -3.70
N SER A 124 21.78 -15.52 -2.49
CA SER A 124 23.05 -16.07 -2.01
C SER A 124 23.04 -17.58 -1.75
N GLN A 125 21.85 -18.19 -1.67
CA GLN A 125 21.66 -19.62 -1.44
C GLN A 125 21.41 -20.40 -2.73
N LEU A 126 21.27 -19.72 -3.87
CA LEU A 126 21.12 -20.36 -5.17
C LEU A 126 22.45 -21.03 -5.58
N PRO A 127 22.44 -22.29 -6.05
CA PRO A 127 23.64 -22.91 -6.60
C PRO A 127 24.16 -22.10 -7.79
N ASP A 128 25.48 -21.93 -7.89
CA ASP A 128 26.11 -21.37 -9.09
C ASP A 128 25.58 -22.11 -10.32
N ALA A 129 25.03 -21.36 -11.28
CA ALA A 129 24.37 -21.92 -12.46
C ALA A 129 25.34 -22.83 -13.26
N GLU A 130 25.14 -24.14 -13.18
CA GLU A 130 25.68 -25.08 -14.17
C GLU A 130 25.09 -24.73 -15.55
N PRO A 131 25.89 -24.71 -16.63
CA PRO A 131 25.42 -24.27 -17.94
C PRO A 131 24.33 -25.22 -18.45
N LEU A 132 23.13 -24.67 -18.63
CA LEU A 132 21.92 -25.34 -19.12
C LEU A 132 22.20 -26.11 -20.42
N SER A 133 22.31 -27.43 -20.31
CA SER A 133 22.03 -28.34 -21.43
C SER A 133 20.52 -28.56 -21.47
N GLY A 134 19.91 -28.23 -22.60
CA GLY A 134 18.49 -27.98 -22.71
C GLY A 134 17.59 -29.18 -22.38
N SER A 135 16.47 -28.89 -21.71
CA SER A 135 15.18 -29.38 -22.17
C SER A 135 14.08 -28.47 -21.64
N SER A 136 13.20 -28.06 -22.54
CA SER A 136 11.97 -27.35 -22.26
C SER A 136 10.97 -28.32 -21.60
N SER A 137 10.54 -28.02 -20.37
CA SER A 137 9.35 -28.68 -19.80
C SER A 137 8.63 -27.83 -18.75
N SER A 138 7.35 -27.58 -19.06
CA SER A 138 6.19 -27.51 -18.17
C SER A 138 6.16 -26.48 -17.05
N ILE A 139 5.17 -25.58 -17.16
CA ILE A 139 4.55 -24.84 -16.08
C ILE A 139 4.02 -25.85 -15.04
N SER A 140 4.77 -26.05 -13.97
CA SER A 140 4.31 -26.73 -12.76
C SER A 140 4.12 -25.70 -11.66
N HIS A 141 2.88 -25.40 -11.30
CA HIS A 141 2.53 -24.83 -10.00
C HIS A 141 2.88 -25.84 -8.91
N GLY A 142 4.08 -25.73 -8.33
CA GLY A 142 4.54 -26.51 -7.20
C GLY A 142 5.54 -25.71 -6.38
N GLY A 143 5.14 -25.29 -5.18
CA GLY A 143 5.87 -24.34 -4.33
C GLY A 143 7.18 -24.87 -3.74
N GLY A 144 8.28 -24.59 -4.42
CA GLY A 144 9.63 -24.73 -3.87
C GLY A 144 10.60 -23.77 -4.57
N GLY A 145 11.11 -22.78 -3.83
CA GLY A 145 12.17 -21.84 -4.23
C GLY A 145 11.77 -20.79 -5.28
N ASP A 146 11.27 -21.23 -6.43
CA ASP A 146 10.97 -20.40 -7.61
C ASP A 146 9.85 -19.38 -7.32
N GLY A 147 8.77 -19.84 -6.67
CA GLY A 147 7.65 -18.96 -6.30
C GLY A 147 8.01 -17.91 -5.24
N VAL A 148 8.99 -18.17 -4.37
CA VAL A 148 9.41 -17.20 -3.34
C VAL A 148 10.19 -16.06 -4.00
N LEU A 149 11.03 -16.37 -4.98
CA LEU A 149 11.77 -15.35 -5.72
C LEU A 149 10.81 -14.47 -6.55
N ASP A 150 9.83 -15.10 -7.22
CA ASP A 150 8.79 -14.38 -7.97
C ASP A 150 7.96 -13.46 -7.07
N ASP A 151 7.53 -13.94 -5.90
CA ASP A 151 6.78 -13.15 -4.92
C ASP A 151 7.61 -11.95 -4.40
N LEU A 152 8.88 -12.17 -4.05
CA LEU A 152 9.78 -11.10 -3.60
C LEU A 152 10.03 -10.06 -4.69
N VAL A 153 10.25 -10.49 -5.93
CA VAL A 153 10.43 -9.58 -7.07
C VAL A 153 9.16 -8.78 -7.31
N PHE A 154 7.99 -9.43 -7.26
CA PHE A 154 6.70 -8.76 -7.37
C PHE A 154 6.52 -7.70 -6.27
N ASP A 155 6.81 -8.04 -5.02
CA ASP A 155 6.70 -7.14 -3.88
C ASP A 155 7.63 -5.92 -4.04
N ILE A 156 8.90 -6.16 -4.38
CA ILE A 156 9.90 -5.10 -4.60
C ILE A 156 9.45 -4.15 -5.71
N LEU A 157 9.00 -4.68 -6.85
CA LEU A 157 8.54 -3.86 -7.98
C LEU A 157 7.32 -3.03 -7.61
N ARG A 158 6.37 -3.61 -6.87
CA ARG A 158 5.15 -2.90 -6.43
C ARG A 158 5.47 -1.80 -5.42
N LEU A 159 6.27 -2.12 -4.40
CA LEU A 159 6.69 -1.15 -3.38
C LEU A 159 7.49 -0.01 -4.02
N ALA A 160 8.46 -0.31 -4.88
CA ALA A 160 9.26 0.70 -5.57
C ALA A 160 8.41 1.59 -6.49
N SER A 161 7.45 1.00 -7.22
CA SER A 161 6.53 1.77 -8.08
C SER A 161 5.70 2.76 -7.27
N VAL A 162 5.12 2.33 -6.15
CA VAL A 162 4.28 3.22 -5.33
C VAL A 162 5.12 4.28 -4.62
N LEU A 163 6.29 3.91 -4.10
CA LEU A 163 7.22 4.88 -3.49
C LEU A 163 7.66 5.96 -4.48
N ARG A 164 7.89 5.60 -5.75
CA ARG A 164 8.13 6.57 -6.82
C ARG A 164 6.98 7.55 -6.91
N ASP A 165 5.76 7.04 -7.02
CA ASP A 165 4.58 7.88 -7.24
C ASP A 165 4.38 8.85 -6.06
N VAL A 166 4.67 8.41 -4.82
CA VAL A 166 4.71 9.28 -3.63
C VAL A 166 5.80 10.36 -3.74
N ILE A 167 7.00 10.01 -4.20
CA ILE A 167 8.19 10.87 -4.22
C ILE A 167 8.21 11.86 -5.40
N THR A 168 7.44 11.64 -6.46
CA THR A 168 7.46 12.49 -7.69
C THR A 168 7.03 13.95 -7.51
N THR A 169 6.63 14.36 -6.30
CA THR A 169 6.34 15.76 -5.96
C THR A 169 7.52 16.36 -5.18
N GLU A 170 8.14 17.45 -5.68
CA GLU A 170 9.32 18.09 -5.04
C GLU A 170 9.09 18.44 -3.57
N GLU A 171 7.87 18.86 -3.24
CA GLU A 171 7.43 19.17 -1.87
C GLU A 171 7.48 17.95 -0.95
N THR A 172 7.17 16.76 -1.49
CA THR A 172 7.17 15.50 -0.73
C THR A 172 8.57 15.00 -0.47
N ILE A 173 9.53 15.17 -1.38
CA ILE A 173 10.96 14.82 -1.16
C ILE A 173 11.57 15.66 -0.03
N VAL A 174 11.36 16.97 -0.05
CA VAL A 174 11.94 17.87 0.95
C VAL A 174 11.33 17.56 2.33
N ARG A 175 10.01 17.38 2.40
CA ARG A 175 9.32 16.94 3.62
C ARG A 175 9.77 15.55 4.07
N PHE A 176 9.97 14.64 3.13
CA PHE A 176 10.47 13.28 3.38
C PHE A 176 11.83 13.32 4.05
N ARG A 177 12.79 14.06 3.49
CA ARG A 177 14.12 14.20 4.08
C ARG A 177 14.03 14.79 5.49
N ALA A 178 13.24 15.84 5.69
CA ALA A 178 13.05 16.44 7.01
C ALA A 178 12.46 15.44 8.03
N ARG A 179 11.46 14.65 7.60
CA ARG A 179 10.81 13.62 8.43
C ARG A 179 11.75 12.46 8.73
N LEU A 180 12.48 11.95 7.74
CA LEU A 180 13.50 10.92 7.95
C LEU A 180 14.60 11.40 8.90
N SER A 181 15.12 12.61 8.71
CA SER A 181 16.13 13.19 9.59
C SER A 181 15.63 13.30 11.03
N ALA A 182 14.37 13.64 11.23
CA ALA A 182 13.75 13.68 12.55
C ALA A 182 13.59 12.27 13.17
N VAL A 183 13.15 11.27 12.39
CA VAL A 183 12.95 9.89 12.85
C VAL A 183 14.28 9.19 13.13
N LEU A 184 15.22 9.29 12.20
CA LEU A 184 16.53 8.64 12.28
C LEU A 184 17.51 9.39 13.18
N GLN A 185 17.17 10.62 13.60
CA GLN A 185 18.04 11.53 14.34
C GLN A 185 19.41 11.72 13.66
N SER A 186 19.46 11.61 12.33
CA SER A 186 20.69 11.59 11.54
C SER A 186 20.45 12.06 10.11
N GLU A 187 20.95 13.25 9.79
CA GLU A 187 20.87 13.85 8.46
C GLU A 187 21.63 13.02 7.41
N ALA A 188 22.78 12.46 7.77
CA ALA A 188 23.57 11.63 6.87
C ALA A 188 22.86 10.31 6.52
N MET A 189 22.16 9.70 7.48
CA MET A 189 21.41 8.48 7.25
C MET A 189 20.16 8.75 6.39
N ALA A 190 19.47 9.86 6.64
CA ALA A 190 18.35 10.29 5.81
C ALA A 190 18.77 10.51 4.35
N GLN A 191 19.90 11.18 4.11
CA GLN A 191 20.47 11.36 2.76
C GLN A 191 20.82 10.03 2.07
N ASN A 192 21.36 9.06 2.82
CA ASN A 192 21.67 7.75 2.26
C ASN A 192 20.41 6.98 1.85
N VAL A 193 19.38 7.00 2.70
CA VAL A 193 18.09 6.36 2.40
C VAL A 193 17.43 7.02 1.21
N GLU A 194 17.40 8.35 1.15
CA GLU A 194 16.94 9.11 -0.02
C GLU A 194 17.69 8.68 -1.28
N SER A 195 19.03 8.62 -1.25
CA SER A 195 19.83 8.20 -2.40
C SER A 195 19.52 6.76 -2.86
N ILE A 196 19.29 5.84 -1.92
CA ILE A 196 18.91 4.45 -2.24
C ILE A 196 17.54 4.42 -2.91
N VAL A 197 16.55 5.11 -2.35
CA VAL A 197 15.19 5.14 -2.89
C VAL A 197 15.19 5.75 -4.29
N THR A 198 15.87 6.87 -4.50
CA THR A 198 15.98 7.49 -5.83
C THR A 198 16.65 6.54 -6.83
N LYS A 199 17.73 5.85 -6.45
CA LYS A 199 18.38 4.85 -7.33
C LYS A 199 17.48 3.66 -7.66
N LEU A 200 16.68 3.20 -6.71
CA LEU A 200 15.72 2.11 -6.93
C LEU A 200 14.59 2.55 -7.87
N ILE A 201 14.12 3.78 -7.71
CA ILE A 201 13.15 4.42 -8.61
C ILE A 201 13.73 4.47 -10.04
N ASP A 202 14.97 4.95 -10.19
CA ASP A 202 15.64 5.04 -11.49
C ASP A 202 15.84 3.66 -12.13
N TRP A 203 16.22 2.64 -11.34
CA TRP A 203 16.37 1.26 -11.83
C TRP A 203 15.05 0.69 -12.36
N ALA A 204 13.94 0.96 -11.67
CA ALA A 204 12.62 0.52 -12.08
C ALA A 204 12.06 1.26 -13.32
N GLN A 205 12.73 2.32 -13.81
CA GLN A 205 12.38 2.95 -15.08
C GLN A 205 13.02 2.25 -16.29
N ILE A 206 14.13 1.54 -16.08
CA ILE A 206 14.96 0.96 -17.15
C ILE A 206 14.55 -0.48 -17.47
N ASN A 207 13.91 -1.17 -16.52
CA ASN A 207 13.51 -2.57 -16.61
C ASN A 207 12.00 -2.73 -16.45
#